data_AF-A0A371PQL7-F1
#
_entry.id   AF-A0A371PQL7-F1
#
_cell.length_a   1.000
_cell.length_b   1.000
_cell.length_c   1.000
_cell.angle_alpha   90.00
_cell.angle_beta   90.00
_cell.angle_gamma   90.00
#
_symmetry.space_group_name_H-M   'P 1'
#
loop_
_entity.id
_entity.type
_entity.pdbx_description
1 polymer ?
#
loop_
_entity_poly.entity_id
_entity_poly.type
_entity_poly.pdbx_seq_one_letter_code
_entity_poly.pdbx_strand_id
1 'polypeptide(L)' 'MSPQREQIRSVWELALGHGNLTGDESFFAVGGHSLLAAQVTARINRVAPARIAVRDLFDHSTVTSLAAPIASRTV' A
#
# COMPACT_ATOMS: atom_id res chain seq x y z
N MET A 1 -9.81 -9.11 -8.75
CA MET A 1 -8.85 -8.18 -8.10
C MET A 1 -9.43 -6.78 -8.20
N SER A 2 -9.53 -6.03 -7.10
CA SER A 2 -10.04 -4.65 -7.14
C SER A 2 -8.97 -3.69 -7.72
N PRO A 3 -9.36 -2.62 -8.42
CA PRO A 3 -8.42 -1.63 -8.98
C PRO A 3 -7.44 -1.07 -7.94
N GLN A 4 -7.91 -0.89 -6.71
CA GLN A 4 -7.12 -0.37 -5.59
C GLN A 4 -5.98 -1.33 -5.22
N ARG A 5 -6.21 -2.66 -5.24
CA ARG A 5 -5.17 -3.64 -4.93
C ARG A 5 -4.02 -3.56 -5.93
N GLU A 6 -4.34 -3.39 -7.21
CA GLU A 6 -3.32 -3.28 -8.26
C GLU A 6 -2.50 -2.00 -8.10
N GLN A 7 -3.16 -0.86 -7.90
CA GLN A 7 -2.48 0.41 -7.68
C GLN A 7 -1.54 0.38 -6.47
N ILE A 8 -2.00 -0.19 -5.35
CA ILE A 8 -1.18 -0.33 -4.14
C ILE A 8 0.01 -1.25 -4.41
N ARG A 9 -0.22 -2.41 -5.05
CA ARG A 9 0.83 -3.35 -5.43
C ARG A 9 1.90 -2.68 -6.28
N SER A 10 1.50 -2.00 -7.36
CA SER A 10 2.46 -1.31 -8.23
C SER A 10 3.28 -0.26 -7.47
N VAL A 11 2.68 0.49 -6.55
CA VAL A 11 3.42 1.45 -5.73
C VAL A 11 4.42 0.75 -4.81
N TRP A 12 4.06 -0.40 -4.23
CA TRP A 12 4.94 -1.15 -3.34
C TRP A 12 6.11 -1.76 -4.09
N GLU A 13 5.86 -2.39 -5.23
CA GLU A 13 6.91 -2.97 -6.08
C GLU A 13 7.92 -1.91 -6.54
N LEU A 14 7.42 -0.72 -6.93
CA LEU A 14 8.27 0.41 -7.29
C LEU A 14 9.09 0.93 -6.10
N ALA A 15 8.53 0.96 -4.89
CA ALA A 15 9.21 1.46 -3.71
C ALA A 15 10.22 0.45 -3.14
N LEU A 16 9.92 -0.84 -3.20
CA LEU A 16 10.75 -1.92 -2.71
C LEU A 16 11.80 -2.40 -3.73
N GLY A 17 11.71 -1.94 -4.99
CA GLY A 17 12.68 -2.23 -6.04
C GLY A 17 12.64 -3.68 -6.56
N HIS A 18 11.57 -4.43 -6.29
CA HIS A 18 11.37 -5.78 -6.80
C HIS A 18 9.89 -6.02 -7.14
N GLY A 19 9.64 -6.76 -8.22
CA GLY A 19 8.30 -7.17 -8.66
C GLY A 19 7.96 -8.60 -8.23
N ASN A 20 6.68 -8.95 -8.28
CA ASN A 20 6.05 -10.24 -7.87
C ASN A 20 5.49 -10.28 -6.45
N LEU A 21 5.02 -9.16 -5.90
CA LEU A 21 4.30 -9.22 -4.62
C LEU A 21 2.97 -9.95 -4.81
N THR A 22 2.75 -11.01 -4.03
CA THR A 22 1.50 -11.80 -4.03
C THR A 22 0.31 -10.97 -3.55
N GLY A 23 0.58 -9.98 -2.68
CA GLY A 23 -0.39 -9.06 -2.08
C GLY A 23 -0.83 -9.42 -0.66
N ASP A 24 -0.50 -10.63 -0.21
CA ASP A 24 -0.72 -11.08 1.18
C ASP A 24 0.56 -11.05 2.01
N GLU A 25 1.69 -10.74 1.37
CA GLU A 25 2.96 -10.46 2.02
C GLU A 25 2.90 -9.14 2.80
N SER A 26 3.46 -9.16 4.01
CA SER A 26 3.59 -7.94 4.81
C SER A 26 4.67 -7.03 4.21
N PHE A 27 4.36 -5.74 4.07
CA PHE A 27 5.29 -4.70 3.61
C PHE A 27 6.63 -4.77 4.33
N PHE A 28 6.60 -4.97 5.65
CA PHE A 28 7.78 -5.01 6.48
C PHE A 28 8.56 -6.33 6.35
N ALA A 29 7.86 -7.43 6.04
CA ALA A 29 8.50 -8.73 5.81
C ALA A 29 9.28 -8.78 4.49
N VAL A 30 8.85 -8.02 3.48
CA VAL A 30 9.51 -7.93 2.16
C VAL A 30 10.56 -6.82 2.07
N GLY A 31 10.98 -6.25 3.21
CA GLY A 31 12.05 -5.24 3.27
C GLY A 31 11.57 -3.78 3.37
N GLY A 32 10.27 -3.56 3.55
CA GLY A 32 9.72 -2.23 3.82
C GLY A 32 10.15 -1.69 5.19
N HIS A 33 10.40 -0.39 5.27
CA HIS A 33 10.80 0.31 6.50
C HIS A 33 10.13 1.68 6.59
N SER A 34 10.29 2.39 7.70
CA SER A 34 9.53 3.62 8.01
C SER A 34 9.63 4.71 6.94
N LEU A 35 10.81 4.91 6.36
CA LEU A 35 10.99 5.86 5.26
C LEU A 35 10.24 5.44 3.99
N LEU A 36 10.32 4.16 3.60
CA LEU A 36 9.56 3.63 2.46
C LEU A 36 8.05 3.68 2.73
N ALA A 37 7.62 3.37 3.95
CA ALA A 37 6.22 3.48 4.36
C ALA A 37 5.70 4.90 4.15
N ALA A 38 6.42 5.92 4.61
CA ALA A 38 6.05 7.32 4.39
C ALA A 38 5.98 7.68 2.90
N GLN A 39 6.96 7.24 2.10
CA GLN A 39 6.99 7.49 0.65
C GLN A 39 5.82 6.82 -0.08
N VAL A 40 5.55 5.56 0.22
CA VAL A 40 4.45 4.76 -0.34
C VAL A 40 3.10 5.37 0.01
N THR A 41 2.86 5.70 1.29
CA THR A 41 1.63 6.36 1.73
C THR A 41 1.42 7.69 0.99
N ALA A 42 2.46 8.51 0.86
CA ALA A 42 2.40 9.77 0.10
C ALA A 42 2.18 9.57 -1.41
N ARG A 43 2.63 8.44 -1.97
CA ARG A 43 2.40 8.09 -3.38
C ARG A 43 0.96 7.60 -3.60
N ILE A 44 0.47 6.72 -2.73
CA ILE A 44 -0.92 6.22 -2.75
C ILE A 44 -1.89 7.40 -2.63
N ASN A 45 -1.69 8.31 -1.68
CA ASN A 45 -2.53 9.50 -1.50
C ASN A 45 -2.53 10.47 -2.71
N ARG A 46 -1.59 10.33 -3.65
CA ARG A 46 -1.55 11.12 -4.89
C ARG A 46 -2.31 10.45 -6.04
N VAL A 47 -2.43 9.12 -6.03
CA VAL A 47 -3.04 8.34 -7.13
C VAL A 47 -4.41 7.78 -6.76
N ALA A 48 -4.71 7.70 -5.47
CA ALA A 48 -6.00 7.27 -4.94
C ALA A 48 -6.67 8.45 -4.22
N PRO A 49 -8.00 8.59 -4.33
CA PRO A 49 -8.76 9.63 -3.60
C PRO A 49 -8.78 9.40 -2.08
N ALA A 50 -8.33 8.24 -1.61
CA ALA A 50 -8.25 7.94 -0.19
C ALA A 50 -7.05 8.65 0.46
N ARG A 51 -7.30 9.28 1.61
CA ARG A 51 -6.26 9.74 2.53
C ARG A 51 -5.94 8.61 3.50
N ILE A 52 -4.82 7.93 3.28
CA ILE A 52 -4.26 6.95 4.22
C ILE A 52 -3.10 7.56 5.01
N ALA A 53 -3.00 7.20 6.28
CA ALA A 53 -1.88 7.54 7.15
C ALA A 53 -0.83 6.42 7.14
N VAL A 54 0.41 6.74 7.55
CA VAL A 54 1.45 5.71 7.73
C VAL A 54 1.00 4.65 8.74
N ARG A 55 0.25 5.06 9.77
CA ARG A 55 -0.37 4.15 10.74
C ARG A 55 -1.30 3.12 10.08
N ASP A 56 -2.06 3.51 9.06
CA ASP A 56 -2.94 2.57 8.35
C ASP A 56 -2.11 1.45 7.70
N LEU A 57 -0.87 1.72 7.28
CA LEU A 57 0.05 0.73 6.72
C LEU A 57 0.69 -0.17 7.79
N PHE A 58 0.78 0.29 9.04
CA PHE A 58 1.14 -0.57 10.18
C PHE A 58 -0.03 -1.48 10.59
N ASP A 59 -1.23 -0.92 10.69
CA ASP A 59 -2.46 -1.65 11.07
C ASP A 59 -2.88 -2.64 9.96
N HIS A 60 -2.62 -2.31 8.69
CA HIS A 60 -2.93 -3.10 7.50
C HIS A 60 -1.70 -3.29 6.63
N SER A 61 -0.77 -4.12 7.11
CA SER A 61 0.56 -4.27 6.50
C SER A 61 0.61 -5.08 5.20
N THR A 62 -0.53 -5.49 4.62
CA THR A 62 -0.57 -6.22 3.35
C THR A 62 -1.37 -5.45 2.30
N VAL A 63 -1.11 -5.66 1.02
CA VAL A 63 -1.89 -5.03 -0.08
C VAL A 63 -3.38 -5.38 0.04
N THR A 64 -3.68 -6.63 0.38
CA THR A 64 -5.06 -7.10 0.58
C THR A 64 -5.75 -6.35 1.72
N SER A 65 -5.09 -6.22 2.87
CA SER A 65 -5.68 -5.55 4.04
C SER A 65 -5.78 -4.04 3.87
N LEU A 66 -4.80 -3.41 3.22
CA LEU A 66 -4.79 -1.95 2.99
C LEU A 66 -5.81 -1.49 1.95
N ALA A 67 -6.20 -2.36 1.01
CA ALA A 67 -7.18 -2.02 -0.01
C ALA A 67 -8.59 -1.77 0.55
N ALA A 68 -8.98 -2.44 1.64
CA ALA A 68 -10.29 -2.30 2.27
C ALA A 68 -10.56 -0.87 2.81
N PRO A 69 -9.69 -0.26 3.65
CA PRO A 69 -9.90 1.11 4.12
C PRO A 69 -9.86 2.13 2.98
N ILE A 70 -9.07 1.91 1.93
CA ILE A 70 -9.03 2.78 0.74
C ILE A 70 -10.35 2.74 -0.02
N ALA A 71 -10.91 1.54 -0.25
CA ALA A 71 -12.20 1.39 -0.93
C ALA A 71 -13.34 2.05 -0.14
N SER A 72 -13.33 1.94 1.19
CA SER A 72 -14.35 2.55 2.06
C SER A 72 -14.33 4.08 2.10
N ARG A 73 -13.20 4.71 1.73
CA ARG A 73 -12.99 6.17 1.74
C ARG A 73 -13.21 6.82 0.37
N THR A 74 -13.62 6.05 -0.64
CA THR A 74 -13.92 6.57 -1.97
C THR A 74 -15.39 7.02 -1.97
N VAL A 75 -15.62 8.34 -1.85
CA VAL A 75 -16.94 8.97 -2.05
C VAL A 75 -17.26 9.14 -3.52
#